data_AF-A0AAW8CPQ5-F1
#
_entry.id   AF-A0AAW8CPQ5-F1
#
_cell.length_a   1.000
_cell.length_b   1.000
_cell.length_c   1.000
_cell.angle_alpha   90.00
_cell.angle_beta   90.00
_cell.angle_gamma   90.00
#
_symmetry.space_group_name_H-M   'P 1'
#
loop_
_entity.id
_entity.type
_entity.pdbx_description
1 polymer ?
#
loop_
_entity_poly.entity_id
_entity_poly.type
_entity_poly.pdbx_seq_one_letter_code
_entity_poly.pdbx_strand_id
1 'polypeptide(L)'
;MYKLDRLARSLKDLLQLLDRLKLAGCAVKSLTEPIDTSSAMGEFVLQILGAVAQLERAIIRERCEAGRVAARARGVLFGRQPLVTGEEARVAAILYRAGFTLGEIALMFGVSPTAVRSALVRDGVGRRGWGGQRYRRFS
;
A
#
# COMPACT_ATOMS: atom_id res chain seq x y z
N MET A 1 -29.32 8.36 -18.15
CA MET A 1 -28.70 7.11 -17.65
C MET A 1 -29.57 6.53 -16.52
N TYR A 2 -29.62 5.22 -16.29
CA TYR A 2 -30.56 4.62 -15.31
C TYR A 2 -30.14 4.72 -13.84
N LYS A 3 -28.84 4.90 -13.52
CA LYS A 3 -28.38 5.05 -12.12
C LYS A 3 -26.93 5.56 -12.07
N LEU A 4 -26.61 6.44 -11.12
CA LEU A 4 -25.34 7.17 -11.08
C LEU A 4 -24.16 6.31 -10.56
N ASP A 5 -24.44 5.24 -9.81
CA ASP A 5 -23.45 4.27 -9.31
C ASP A 5 -22.73 3.49 -10.43
N ARG A 6 -23.32 3.46 -11.63
CA ARG A 6 -22.73 2.81 -12.81
C ARG A 6 -21.76 3.69 -13.59
N LEU A 7 -21.68 4.97 -13.25
CA LEU A 7 -20.84 5.97 -13.92
C LEU A 7 -19.44 6.04 -13.31
N ALA A 8 -19.30 5.79 -12.01
CA ALA A 8 -18.04 5.98 -11.30
C ALA A 8 -17.93 5.12 -10.04
N ARG A 9 -16.71 4.72 -9.69
CA ARG A 9 -16.44 3.87 -8.51
C ARG A 9 -16.33 4.66 -7.20
N SER A 10 -16.38 5.99 -7.28
CA SER A 10 -16.45 6.89 -6.13
C SER A 10 -17.03 8.23 -6.55
N LEU A 11 -17.55 9.00 -5.59
CA LEU A 11 -18.08 10.35 -5.86
C LEU A 11 -17.01 11.32 -6.41
N LYS A 12 -15.73 11.15 -6.05
CA LYS A 12 -14.65 11.96 -6.64
C LYS A 12 -14.48 11.65 -8.12
N ASP A 13 -14.49 10.36 -8.44
CA ASP A 13 -14.38 9.85 -9.80
C ASP A 13 -15.57 10.32 -10.65
N LEU A 14 -16.77 10.33 -10.06
CA LEU A 14 -17.98 10.89 -10.67
C LEU A 14 -17.82 12.39 -10.98
N LEU A 15 -17.39 13.19 -10.02
CA LEU A 15 -17.23 14.64 -10.21
C LEU A 15 -16.20 14.96 -11.29
N GLN A 16 -15.06 14.25 -11.28
CA GLN A 16 -14.04 14.40 -12.32
C GLN A 16 -14.55 14.03 -13.71
N LEU A 17 -15.40 12.99 -13.79
CA LEU A 17 -16.02 12.59 -15.03
C LEU A 17 -17.06 13.60 -15.52
N LEU A 18 -17.87 14.15 -14.61
CA LEU A 18 -18.84 15.20 -14.90
C LEU A 18 -18.16 16.49 -15.39
N ASP A 19 -17.06 16.91 -14.77
CA ASP A 19 -16.27 18.06 -15.23
C ASP A 19 -15.73 17.86 -16.66
N ARG A 20 -15.23 16.66 -16.96
CA ARG A 20 -14.75 16.32 -18.31
C ARG A 20 -15.87 16.34 -19.35
N LEU A 21 -17.04 15.81 -19.00
CA LEU A 21 -18.21 15.81 -19.88
C LEU A 21 -18.72 17.24 -20.12
N LYS A 22 -18.73 18.08 -19.08
CA LYS A 22 -19.09 19.50 -19.19
C LYS A 22 -18.14 20.24 -20.14
N LEU A 23 -16.82 20.01 -20.02
CA LEU A 23 -15.83 20.59 -20.94
C LEU A 23 -16.01 20.12 -22.39
N ALA A 24 -16.55 18.92 -22.59
CA ALA A 24 -16.93 18.40 -23.90
C ALA A 24 -18.32 18.86 -24.38
N GLY A 25 -18.97 19.79 -23.67
CA GLY A 25 -20.30 20.31 -24.01
C GLY A 25 -21.45 19.33 -23.70
N CYS A 26 -21.20 18.29 -22.93
CA CYS A 26 -22.18 17.26 -22.58
C CYS A 26 -22.72 17.47 -21.17
N ALA A 27 -24.05 17.42 -21.02
CA ALA A 27 -24.72 17.40 -19.71
C ALA A 27 -25.15 15.98 -19.35
N VAL A 28 -25.09 15.64 -18.06
CA VAL A 28 -25.53 14.36 -17.53
C VAL A 28 -26.85 14.51 -16.80
N LYS A 29 -27.81 13.68 -17.20
CA LYS A 29 -29.10 13.53 -16.56
C LYS A 29 -29.33 12.09 -16.12
N SER A 30 -29.60 11.91 -14.84
CA SER A 30 -30.07 10.63 -14.32
C SER A 30 -31.57 10.48 -14.58
N LEU A 31 -32.01 9.28 -14.95
CA LEU A 31 -33.41 8.96 -15.21
C LEU A 31 -34.17 8.60 -13.92
N THR A 32 -33.45 8.22 -12.86
CA THR A 32 -34.02 7.75 -11.59
C THR A 32 -33.70 8.64 -10.40
N GLU A 33 -32.71 9.52 -10.54
CA GLU A 33 -32.27 10.43 -9.47
C GLU A 33 -32.51 11.88 -9.93
N PRO A 34 -32.86 12.81 -9.02
CA PRO A 34 -33.10 14.22 -9.34
C PRO A 34 -31.79 14.98 -9.60
N ILE A 35 -30.85 14.37 -10.31
CA ILE A 35 -29.56 14.96 -10.67
C ILE A 35 -29.62 15.31 -12.15
N ASP A 36 -29.85 16.60 -12.39
CA ASP A 36 -29.82 17.22 -13.71
C ASP A 36 -28.73 18.30 -13.76
N THR A 37 -27.57 17.92 -14.30
CA THR A 37 -26.40 18.81 -14.40
C THR A 37 -26.53 19.86 -15.51
N SER A 38 -27.65 19.90 -16.26
CA SER A 38 -27.91 20.95 -17.24
C SER A 38 -28.48 22.24 -16.62
N SER A 39 -28.78 22.23 -15.32
CA SER A 39 -29.34 23.38 -14.59
C SER A 39 -28.34 23.94 -13.58
N ALA A 40 -28.38 25.26 -13.33
CA ALA A 40 -27.53 25.90 -12.32
C ALA A 40 -27.77 25.33 -10.90
N MET A 41 -29.01 24.96 -10.59
CA MET A 41 -29.36 24.32 -9.32
C MET A 41 -28.75 22.91 -9.21
N GLY A 42 -28.83 22.09 -10.27
CA GLY A 42 -28.24 20.76 -10.26
C GLY A 42 -26.72 20.80 -10.20
N GLU A 43 -26.09 21.79 -10.82
CA GLU A 43 -24.65 22.03 -10.68
C GLU A 43 -24.27 22.43 -9.24
N PHE A 44 -25.03 23.33 -8.61
CA PHE A 44 -24.82 23.73 -7.23
C PHE A 44 -24.95 22.55 -6.25
N VAL A 45 -26.00 21.74 -6.39
CA VAL A 45 -26.20 20.53 -5.57
C VAL A 45 -25.03 19.55 -5.75
N LEU A 46 -24.57 19.36 -6.99
CA LEU A 46 -23.43 18.52 -7.28
C LEU A 46 -22.14 19.02 -6.60
N GLN A 47 -21.90 20.33 -6.62
CA GLN A 47 -20.76 20.95 -5.93
C GLN A 47 -20.81 20.76 -4.42
N ILE A 48 -21.99 20.94 -3.79
CA ILE A 48 -22.18 20.67 -2.36
C ILE A 48 -21.88 19.21 -2.04
N LEU A 49 -22.46 18.28 -2.81
CA LEU A 49 -22.23 16.84 -2.60
C LEU A 49 -20.75 16.50 -2.76
N GLY A 50 -20.05 17.14 -3.70
CA GLY A 50 -18.61 17.00 -3.85
C GLY A 50 -17.80 17.53 -2.68
N ALA A 51 -18.17 18.69 -2.14
CA ALA A 51 -17.55 19.26 -0.96
C ALA A 51 -17.74 18.35 0.28
N VAL A 52 -18.96 17.84 0.49
CA VAL A 52 -19.25 16.87 1.57
C VAL A 52 -18.41 15.61 1.41
N ALA A 53 -18.34 15.05 0.20
CA ALA A 53 -17.53 13.86 -0.07
C ALA A 53 -16.02 14.09 0.16
N GLN A 54 -15.55 15.31 -0.06
CA GLN A 54 -14.17 15.68 0.22
C GLN A 54 -13.93 15.79 1.73
N LEU A 55 -14.85 16.41 2.46
CA LEU A 55 -14.83 16.52 3.91
C LEU A 55 -14.81 15.15 4.59
N GLU A 56 -15.72 14.25 4.23
CA GLU A 56 -15.78 12.90 4.80
C GLU A 56 -14.46 12.13 4.61
N ARG A 57 -13.87 12.22 3.41
CA ARG A 57 -12.55 11.60 3.16
C ARG A 57 -11.44 12.20 4.00
N ALA A 58 -11.46 13.52 4.22
CA ALA A 58 -10.48 14.19 5.07
C ALA A 58 -10.61 13.69 6.52
N ILE A 59 -11.84 13.62 7.05
CA ILE A 59 -12.12 13.12 8.40
C ILE A 59 -11.69 11.66 8.55
N ILE A 60 -11.99 10.80 7.57
CA ILE A 60 -11.55 9.39 7.60
C ILE A 60 -10.02 9.31 7.64
N ARG A 61 -9.32 10.09 6.81
CA ARG A 61 -7.85 10.12 6.81
C ARG A 61 -7.29 10.57 8.14
N GLU A 62 -7.83 11.63 8.72
CA GLU A 62 -7.41 12.16 10.02
C GLU A 62 -7.57 11.10 11.11
N ARG A 63 -8.72 10.40 11.14
CA ARG A 63 -8.96 9.29 12.08
C ARG A 63 -8.01 8.12 11.85
N CYS A 64 -7.76 7.74 10.60
CA CYS A 64 -6.80 6.68 10.28
C CYS A 64 -5.38 7.04 10.73
N GLU A 65 -4.97 8.29 10.54
CA GLU A 65 -3.67 8.78 10.97
C GLU A 65 -3.55 8.79 12.49
N ALA A 66 -4.55 9.31 13.21
CA ALA A 66 -4.61 9.26 14.66
C ALA A 66 -4.54 7.81 15.18
N GLY A 67 -5.28 6.89 14.57
CA GLY A 67 -5.23 5.45 14.86
C GLY A 67 -3.86 4.85 14.60
N ARG A 68 -3.20 5.23 13.49
CA ARG A 68 -1.85 4.78 13.14
C ARG A 68 -0.81 5.28 14.15
N VAL A 69 -0.89 6.54 14.57
CA VAL A 69 -0.01 7.12 15.60
C VAL A 69 -0.19 6.39 16.93
N ALA A 70 -1.44 6.19 17.38
CA ALA A 70 -1.71 5.49 18.63
C ALA A 70 -1.23 4.03 18.60
N ALA A 71 -1.42 3.33 17.48
CA ALA A 71 -0.92 1.97 17.30
C ALA A 71 0.62 1.91 17.32
N ARG A 72 1.30 2.86 16.67
CA ARG A 72 2.77 2.97 16.77
C ARG A 72 3.23 3.23 18.21
N ALA A 73 2.55 4.10 18.95
CA ALA A 73 2.86 4.38 20.35
C ALA A 73 2.69 3.12 21.24
N ARG A 74 1.76 2.23 20.90
CA ARG A 74 1.60 0.91 21.54
C ARG A 74 2.59 -0.16 21.05
N GLY A 75 3.53 0.20 20.15
CA GLY A 75 4.53 -0.74 19.63
C GLY A 75 4.03 -1.66 18.52
N VAL A 76 2.87 -1.39 17.89
CA VAL A 76 2.39 -2.18 16.75
C VAL A 76 3.35 -2.04 15.58
N LEU A 77 3.91 -3.17 15.13
CA LEU A 77 4.74 -3.25 13.93
C LEU A 77 3.85 -3.25 12.68
N PHE A 78 4.03 -2.26 11.82
CA PHE A 78 3.31 -2.13 10.56
C PHE A 78 4.06 -2.77 9.40
N GLY A 79 3.32 -3.24 8.40
CA GLY A 79 3.87 -3.82 7.18
C GLY A 79 4.00 -5.34 7.23
N ARG A 80 4.62 -5.91 6.19
CA ARG A 80 4.80 -7.36 6.06
C ARG A 80 5.75 -7.86 7.16
N GLN A 81 5.30 -8.84 7.94
CA GLN A 81 6.17 -9.48 8.91
C GLN A 81 7.33 -10.19 8.19
N PRO A 82 8.55 -10.16 8.75
CA PRO A 82 9.67 -10.81 8.10
C PRO A 82 9.51 -12.32 8.08
N LEU A 83 9.98 -12.95 7.00
CA LEU A 83 9.87 -14.40 6.80
C LEU A 83 10.86 -15.22 7.62
N VAL A 84 11.96 -14.61 8.07
CA VAL A 84 12.99 -15.25 8.90
C VAL A 84 13.22 -14.35 10.10
N THR A 85 12.85 -14.83 11.30
CA THR A 85 12.87 -14.08 12.55
C THR A 85 13.32 -14.93 13.73
N GLY A 86 13.63 -14.30 14.86
CA GLY A 86 13.93 -15.00 16.11
C GLY A 86 15.08 -16.01 15.97
N GLU A 87 14.80 -17.26 16.32
CA GLU A 87 15.78 -18.36 16.28
C GLU A 87 16.28 -18.67 14.87
N GLU A 88 15.41 -18.65 13.86
CA GLU A 88 15.80 -18.90 12.47
C GLU A 88 16.82 -17.88 11.96
N ALA A 89 16.68 -16.61 12.38
CA ALA A 89 17.65 -15.57 12.05
C ALA A 89 19.01 -15.83 12.69
N ARG A 90 19.04 -16.31 13.93
CA ARG A 90 20.28 -16.70 14.64
C ARG A 90 20.95 -17.90 13.98
N VAL A 91 20.16 -18.93 13.62
CA VAL A 91 20.67 -20.11 12.91
C VAL A 91 21.22 -19.71 11.54
N ALA A 92 20.50 -18.88 10.78
CA ALA A 92 20.99 -18.33 9.53
C ALA A 92 22.31 -17.55 9.70
N ALA A 93 22.46 -16.79 10.79
CA ALA A 93 23.70 -16.08 11.10
C ALA A 93 24.86 -17.03 11.43
N ILE A 94 24.61 -18.11 12.17
CA ILE A 94 25.60 -19.15 12.45
C ILE A 94 26.05 -19.83 11.15
N LEU A 95 25.10 -20.27 10.31
CA LEU A 95 25.40 -20.90 9.02
C LEU A 95 26.18 -19.96 8.11
N TYR A 96 25.80 -18.68 8.05
CA TYR A 96 26.52 -17.69 7.27
C TYR A 96 27.96 -17.50 7.76
N ARG A 97 28.18 -17.43 9.08
CA ARG A 97 29.53 -17.34 9.67
C ARG A 97 30.34 -18.62 9.46
N ALA A 98 29.69 -19.77 9.36
CA ALA A 98 30.32 -21.04 9.01
C ALA A 98 30.68 -21.16 7.51
N GLY A 99 30.34 -20.17 6.68
CA GLY A 99 30.74 -20.08 5.27
C GLY A 99 29.69 -20.52 4.26
N PHE A 100 28.47 -20.83 4.69
CA PHE A 100 27.38 -21.14 3.77
C PHE A 100 26.93 -19.89 3.01
N THR A 101 26.61 -20.04 1.73
CA THR A 101 26.11 -18.95 0.90
C THR A 101 24.66 -18.61 1.24
N LEU A 102 24.24 -17.37 0.93
CA LEU A 102 22.85 -16.94 1.12
C LEU A 102 21.84 -17.82 0.36
N GLY A 103 22.24 -18.41 -0.77
CA GLY A 103 21.37 -19.29 -1.57
C GLY A 103 21.16 -20.65 -0.93
N GLU A 104 22.22 -21.25 -0.38
CA GLU A 104 22.14 -22.53 0.34
C GLU A 104 21.31 -22.38 1.60
N ILE A 105 21.55 -21.32 2.38
CA ILE A 105 20.76 -21.01 3.58
C ILE A 105 19.29 -20.79 3.21
N ALA A 106 19.02 -20.04 2.14
CA ALA A 106 17.66 -19.79 1.68
C ALA A 106 16.91 -21.07 1.27
N LEU A 107 17.61 -21.99 0.62
CA LEU A 107 17.06 -23.31 0.27
C LEU A 107 16.71 -24.12 1.52
N MET A 108 17.59 -24.13 2.53
CA MET A 108 17.35 -24.83 3.81
C MET A 108 16.10 -24.30 4.54
N PHE A 109 15.87 -22.99 4.50
CA PHE A 109 14.71 -22.34 5.13
C PHE A 109 13.49 -22.21 4.22
N GLY A 110 13.56 -22.66 2.95
CA GLY A 110 12.44 -22.53 2.00
C GLY A 110 12.03 -21.08 1.67
N VAL A 111 12.96 -20.13 1.80
CA VAL A 111 12.70 -18.70 1.56
C VAL A 111 13.57 -18.16 0.42
N SER A 112 13.38 -16.91 0.04
CA SER A 112 14.28 -16.26 -0.92
C SER A 112 15.62 -15.88 -0.27
N PRO A 113 16.73 -15.83 -1.04
CA PRO A 113 18.02 -15.31 -0.56
C PRO A 113 17.92 -13.89 -0.01
N THR A 114 16.97 -13.09 -0.51
CA THR A 114 16.68 -11.74 -0.03
C THR A 114 16.08 -11.76 1.38
N ALA A 115 15.23 -12.74 1.72
CA ALA A 115 14.66 -12.87 3.06
C ALA A 115 15.75 -13.21 4.10
N VAL A 116 16.67 -14.13 3.76
CA VAL A 116 17.85 -14.45 4.58
C VAL A 116 18.74 -13.23 4.74
N ARG A 117 19.04 -12.55 3.64
CA ARG A 117 19.80 -11.30 3.62
C ARG A 117 19.22 -10.27 4.59
N SER A 118 17.92 -10.02 4.51
CA SER A 118 17.23 -9.08 5.41
C SER A 118 17.28 -9.53 6.86
N ALA A 119 17.23 -10.83 7.15
CA ALA A 119 17.36 -11.36 8.50
C ALA A 119 18.76 -11.12 9.08
N LEU A 120 19.81 -11.41 8.32
CA LEU A 120 21.20 -11.17 8.73
C LEU A 120 21.48 -9.68 9.02
N VAL A 121 20.94 -8.78 8.19
CA VAL A 121 21.06 -7.33 8.42
C VAL A 121 20.36 -6.91 9.71
N ARG A 122 19.17 -7.45 10.00
CA ARG A 122 18.46 -7.18 11.27
C ARG A 122 19.19 -7.73 12.49
N ASP A 123 19.85 -8.88 12.35
CA ASP A 123 20.61 -9.55 13.42
C ASP A 123 22.01 -8.95 13.64
N GLY A 124 22.34 -7.83 12.97
CA GLY A 124 23.60 -7.12 13.17
C GLY A 124 24.82 -7.78 12.50
N VAL A 125 24.63 -8.76 11.62
CA VAL A 125 25.69 -9.35 10.79
C VAL A 125 26.03 -8.36 9.65
N GLY A 126 26.75 -7.30 10.01
CA GLY A 126 26.96 -6.10 9.19
C GLY A 126 27.68 -6.33 7.85
N ARG A 127 27.52 -5.36 6.94
CA ARG A 127 28.05 -5.28 5.55
C ARG A 127 29.56 -5.50 5.38
N ARG A 128 30.36 -5.50 6.46
CA ARG A 128 31.83 -5.58 6.41
C ARG A 128 32.40 -6.96 6.04
N GLY A 129 31.59 -8.03 6.10
CA GLY A 129 32.00 -9.39 5.69
C GLY A 129 31.51 -9.84 4.31
N TRP A 130 30.93 -8.94 3.50
CA TRP A 130 30.17 -9.33 2.30
C TRP A 130 31.01 -9.33 1.02
N GLY A 131 32.24 -8.82 1.09
CA GLY A 131 33.25 -8.93 0.04
C GLY A 131 34.26 -10.00 0.42
N GLY A 132 34.01 -11.27 0.09
CA GLY A 132 35.05 -12.28 0.33
C GLY A 132 34.70 -13.76 0.15
N GLN A 133 33.46 -14.14 -0.15
CA GLN A 133 33.13 -15.57 -0.32
C GLN A 133 32.32 -15.84 -1.59
N ARG A 134 32.62 -15.12 -2.67
CA ARG A 134 32.43 -15.66 -4.02
C ARG A 134 33.65 -16.53 -4.30
N TYR A 135 33.42 -17.79 -4.67
CA TYR A 135 34.41 -18.85 -4.94
C TYR A 135 34.99 -19.57 -3.73
N ARG A 136 34.28 -20.57 -3.20
CA ARG A 136 34.83 -21.92 -2.95
C ARG A 136 33.72 -22.94 -3.09
N ARG A 137 33.53 -23.44 -4.31
CA ARG A 137 32.70 -24.61 -4.62
C ARG A 137 33.64 -25.72 -5.09
N PHE A 138 33.47 -26.90 -4.49
CA PHE A 138 33.92 -28.22 -4.93
C PHE A 138 35.42 -28.53 -4.95
N SER A 139 35.82 -29.39 -4.02
CA SER A 139 36.67 -30.55 -4.29
C SER A 139 35.99 -31.75 -3.64
#